data_AF-A0A1I1S9D4-F1
#
_entry.id   AF-A0A1I1S9D4-F1
#
_cell.length_a   1.000
_cell.length_b   1.000
_cell.length_c   1.000
_cell.angle_alpha   90.00
_cell.angle_beta   90.00
_cell.angle_gamma   90.00
#
_symmetry.space_group_name_H-M   'P 1'
#
loop_
_entity.id
_entity.type
_entity.pdbx_description
1 polymer ?
#
loop_
_entity_poly.entity_id
_entity_poly.type
_entity_poly.pdbx_seq_one_letter_code
_entity_poly.pdbx_strand_id
1 'polypeptide(L)'
;MSKNKQLLDDLNYLESAGMTVDQLRSLHHWAERPGSEERVTFNSARDYFARDHEMGKNNSVFAERLHFVAEAHKRDMSKLVELAARTFPGSDIDSA
;
A
#
# COMPACT_ATOMS: atom_id res chain seq x y z
N MET A 1 -12.79 -11.77 9.98
CA MET A 1 -11.87 -10.73 10.51
C MET A 1 -12.48 -9.38 10.20
N SER A 2 -12.50 -8.40 11.11
CA SER A 2 -13.03 -7.07 10.79
C SER A 2 -12.09 -6.36 9.79
N LYS A 3 -12.65 -5.52 8.91
CA LYS A 3 -11.86 -4.74 7.93
C LYS A 3 -10.75 -3.94 8.62
N ASN A 4 -11.05 -3.34 9.77
CA ASN A 4 -10.09 -2.57 10.55
C ASN A 4 -8.95 -3.42 11.09
N LYS A 5 -9.25 -4.64 11.57
CA LYS A 5 -8.20 -5.57 12.01
C LYS A 5 -7.29 -5.97 10.86
N GLN A 6 -7.85 -6.28 9.69
CA GLN A 6 -7.05 -6.58 8.49
C GLN A 6 -6.12 -5.42 8.11
N LEU A 7 -6.62 -4.18 8.17
CA LEU A 7 -5.82 -2.99 7.84
C LEU A 7 -4.70 -2.74 8.85
N LEU A 8 -4.93 -3.01 10.15
CA LEU A 8 -3.88 -2.96 11.16
C LEU A 8 -2.82 -4.03 10.92
N ASP A 9 -3.24 -5.24 10.57
CA ASP A 9 -2.34 -6.35 10.25
C ASP A 9 -1.51 -6.05 8.99
N ASP A 10 -2.12 -5.48 7.94
CA ASP A 10 -1.45 -5.05 6.71
C ASP A 10 -0.45 -3.92 6.96
N LEU A 11 -0.82 -2.94 7.81
CA LEU A 11 0.06 -1.82 8.15
C LEU A 11 1.28 -2.30 8.95
N ASN A 12 1.07 -3.18 9.94
CA ASN A 12 2.16 -3.77 10.72
C ASN A 12 3.07 -4.65 9.85
N TYR A 13 2.47 -5.43 8.94
CA TYR A 13 3.22 -6.22 7.97
C TYR A 13 4.12 -5.32 7.10
N LEU A 14 3.56 -4.27 6.49
CA LEU A 14 4.31 -3.39 5.59
C LEU A 14 5.42 -2.62 6.33
N GLU A 15 5.17 -2.12 7.54
CA GLU A 15 6.21 -1.46 8.35
C GLU A 15 7.35 -2.46 8.67
N SER A 16 7.03 -3.67 9.11
CA SER A 16 8.04 -4.71 9.39
C SER A 16 8.77 -5.22 8.13
N ALA A 17 8.13 -5.14 6.96
CA ALA A 17 8.73 -5.42 5.66
C ALA A 17 9.60 -4.28 5.12
N GLY A 18 9.71 -3.15 5.86
CA GLY A 18 10.58 -2.03 5.51
C GLY A 18 9.91 -0.95 4.64
N MET A 19 8.58 -0.91 4.55
CA MET A 19 7.89 0.23 3.95
C MET A 19 8.22 1.50 4.74
N THR A 20 8.67 2.53 4.04
CA THR A 20 8.96 3.85 4.61
C THR A 20 7.69 4.66 4.82
N VAL A 21 7.75 5.67 5.70
CA VAL A 21 6.65 6.60 5.92
C VAL A 21 6.28 7.35 4.64
N ASP A 22 7.27 7.69 3.80
CA ASP A 22 7.04 8.37 2.52
C ASP A 22 6.28 7.48 1.53
N GLN A 23 6.60 6.19 1.48
CA GLN A 23 5.85 5.22 0.69
C GLN A 23 4.42 5.05 1.20
N LEU A 24 4.21 4.93 2.51
CA LEU A 24 2.86 4.92 3.10
C LEU A 24 2.08 6.18 2.71
N ARG A 25 2.73 7.34 2.82
CA ARG A 25 2.12 8.64 2.50
C ARG A 25 1.71 8.75 1.04
N SER A 26 2.51 8.19 0.13
CA SER A 26 2.18 8.18 -1.31
C SER A 26 0.84 7.50 -1.62
N LEU A 27 0.37 6.60 -0.74
CA LEU A 27 -0.94 5.95 -0.90
C LEU A 27 -2.11 6.85 -0.47
N HIS A 28 -1.83 7.88 0.34
CA HIS A 28 -2.83 8.75 0.95
C HIS A 28 -3.18 9.95 0.07
N HIS A 29 -4.43 10.41 0.13
CA HIS A 29 -4.91 11.58 -0.63
C HIS A 29 -4.27 12.92 -0.24
N TRP A 30 -3.38 12.92 0.76
CA TRP A 30 -2.61 14.09 1.18
C TRP A 30 -1.17 14.08 0.65
N ALA A 31 -0.75 13.06 -0.11
CA ALA A 31 0.64 12.91 -0.56
C ALA A 31 1.27 14.20 -1.09
N GLU A 32 0.52 14.97 -1.90
CA GLU A 32 0.98 16.19 -2.55
C GLU A 32 0.63 17.49 -1.79
N ARG A 33 0.03 17.38 -0.59
CA ARG A 33 -0.41 18.55 0.18
C ARG A 33 0.69 18.99 1.15
N PRO A 34 0.91 20.31 1.31
CA PRO A 34 1.77 20.83 2.37
C PRO A 34 1.35 20.31 3.75
N GLY A 35 2.32 19.89 4.56
CA GLY A 35 2.09 19.34 5.91
C GLY A 35 1.62 17.89 5.96
N SER A 36 1.62 17.18 4.84
CA SER A 36 1.31 15.74 4.79
C SER A 36 2.31 14.88 5.54
N GLU A 37 3.56 15.36 5.67
CA GLU A 37 4.66 14.72 6.37
C GLU A 37 4.35 14.42 7.84
N GLU A 38 3.74 15.39 8.53
CA GLU A 38 3.36 15.28 9.93
C GLU A 38 2.04 14.51 10.13
N ARG A 39 1.21 14.48 9.09
CA ARG A 39 -0.17 14.01 9.17
C ARG A 39 -0.33 12.52 8.86
N VAL A 40 0.50 11.98 7.98
CA VAL A 40 0.43 10.59 7.54
C VAL A 40 1.69 9.86 7.98
N THR A 41 1.59 9.20 9.12
CA THR A 41 2.61 8.34 9.71
C THR A 41 2.02 6.96 9.97
N PHE A 42 2.86 5.96 10.25
CA PHE A 42 2.36 4.66 10.69
C PHE A 42 1.48 4.79 11.95
N ASN A 43 1.89 5.62 12.90
CA ASN A 43 1.11 5.84 14.13
C ASN A 43 -0.24 6.50 13.84
N SER A 44 -0.27 7.56 13.02
CA SER A 44 -1.55 8.21 12.70
C SER A 44 -2.49 7.30 11.90
N ALA A 45 -1.95 6.42 11.05
CA ALA A 45 -2.73 5.40 10.35
C ALA A 45 -3.25 4.30 11.29
N ARG A 46 -2.43 3.81 12.24
CA ARG A 46 -2.87 2.87 13.29
C ARG A 46 -3.99 3.47 14.13
N ASP A 47 -3.79 4.68 14.64
CA ASP A 47 -4.76 5.38 15.47
C ASP A 47 -6.07 5.60 14.72
N TYR A 48 -6.01 5.83 13.41
CA TYR A 48 -7.19 5.96 12.57
C TYR A 48 -7.92 4.61 12.43
N PHE A 49 -7.23 3.54 12.02
CA PHE A 49 -7.86 2.24 11.78
C PHE A 49 -8.28 1.50 13.06
N ALA A 50 -7.65 1.80 14.21
CA ALA A 50 -8.03 1.24 15.50
C ALA A 50 -9.37 1.76 16.02
N ARG A 51 -9.85 2.90 15.50
CA ARG A 51 -11.17 3.44 15.85
C ARG A 51 -12.25 2.66 15.11
N ASP A 52 -13.29 2.28 15.84
CA ASP A 52 -14.46 1.61 15.27
C ASP A 52 -15.45 2.66 14.76
N HIS A 53 -15.12 3.27 13.61
CA HIS A 53 -15.95 4.28 12.94
C HIS A 53 -16.05 4.03 11.44
N GLU A 54 -17.09 4.59 10.81
CA GLU A 54 -17.25 4.53 9.37
C GLU A 54 -16.20 5.39 8.64
N MET A 55 -15.47 4.79 7.71
CA MET A 55 -14.46 5.50 6.94
C MET A 55 -15.10 6.40 5.89
N GLY A 56 -14.72 7.68 5.90
CA GLY A 56 -15.03 8.59 4.80
C GLY A 56 -14.33 8.14 3.49
N LYS A 57 -14.89 8.54 2.35
CA LYS A 57 -14.47 8.11 1.00
C LYS A 57 -12.94 8.09 0.79
N ASN A 58 -12.24 9.16 1.15
CA ASN A 58 -10.80 9.26 0.94
C ASN A 58 -10.00 8.24 1.77
N ASN A 59 -10.45 7.96 2.99
CA ASN A 59 -9.78 7.00 3.87
C ASN A 59 -10.13 5.57 3.48
N SER A 60 -11.31 5.33 2.91
CA SER A 60 -11.66 4.05 2.28
C SER A 60 -10.75 3.75 1.08
N VAL A 61 -10.50 4.73 0.21
CA VAL A 61 -9.58 4.57 -0.93
C VAL A 61 -8.14 4.34 -0.46
N PHE A 62 -7.71 5.06 0.59
CA PHE A 62 -6.40 4.81 1.21
C PHE A 62 -6.30 3.38 1.77
N ALA A 63 -7.32 2.91 2.49
CA ALA A 63 -7.38 1.56 3.02
C ALA A 63 -7.32 0.48 1.93
N GLU A 64 -8.02 0.68 0.81
CA GLU A 64 -7.98 -0.23 -0.34
C GLU A 64 -6.59 -0.32 -0.97
N ARG A 65 -5.93 0.83 -1.17
CA ARG A 65 -4.55 0.88 -1.70
C ARG A 65 -3.56 0.18 -0.76
N LEU A 66 -3.68 0.44 0.55
CA LEU A 66 -2.83 -0.20 1.56
C LEU A 66 -2.97 -1.72 1.53
N HIS A 67 -4.21 -2.21 1.55
CA HIS A 67 -4.50 -3.63 1.49
C HIS A 67 -3.97 -4.28 0.20
N PHE A 68 -4.18 -3.62 -0.95
CA PHE A 68 -3.67 -4.09 -2.24
C PHE A 68 -2.14 -4.24 -2.22
N VAL A 69 -1.42 -3.22 -1.73
CA VAL A 69 0.06 -3.26 -1.65
C VAL A 69 0.52 -4.36 -0.70
N ALA A 70 -0.13 -4.53 0.45
CA ALA A 70 0.20 -5.60 1.39
C ALA A 70 0.00 -6.99 0.75
N GLU A 71 -1.12 -7.24 0.09
CA GLU A 71 -1.39 -8.50 -0.60
C GLU A 71 -0.41 -8.75 -1.75
N ALA A 72 -0.13 -7.72 -2.57
CA ALA A 72 0.82 -7.84 -3.68
C ALA A 72 2.24 -8.15 -3.18
N HIS A 73 2.66 -7.52 -2.07
CA HIS A 73 3.96 -7.75 -1.45
C HIS A 73 4.03 -9.15 -0.80
N LYS A 74 2.98 -9.59 -0.08
CA LYS A 74 2.89 -10.94 0.51
C LYS A 74 2.95 -12.05 -0.54
N ARG A 75 2.33 -11.81 -1.69
CA ARG A 75 2.32 -12.75 -2.82
C ARG A 75 3.60 -12.69 -3.65
N ASP A 76 4.53 -11.80 -3.30
CA ASP A 76 5.77 -11.54 -4.02
C ASP A 76 5.48 -11.33 -5.51
N MET A 77 4.51 -10.45 -5.82
CA MET A 77 4.15 -10.17 -7.21
C MET A 77 5.31 -9.54 -8.00
N SER A 78 6.30 -8.97 -7.32
CA SER A 78 7.62 -8.65 -7.88
C SER A 78 8.25 -9.87 -8.55
N LYS A 79 8.28 -11.03 -7.89
CA LYS A 79 8.75 -12.27 -8.50
C LYS A 79 7.85 -12.76 -9.63
N LEU A 80 6.54 -12.51 -9.61
CA LEU A 80 5.67 -12.86 -10.74
C LEU A 80 5.96 -12.00 -11.96
N VAL A 81 6.22 -10.70 -11.79
CA VAL A 81 6.64 -9.81 -12.88
C VAL A 81 8.02 -10.20 -13.39
N GLU A 82 8.99 -10.47 -12.50
CA GLU A 82 10.31 -10.98 -12.89
C GLU A 82 10.22 -12.34 -13.60
N LEU A 83 9.41 -13.27 -13.08
CA LEU A 83 9.22 -14.60 -13.67
C LEU A 83 8.51 -14.49 -15.03
N ALA A 84 7.50 -13.64 -15.16
CA ALA A 84 6.82 -13.37 -16.42
C ALA A 84 7.79 -12.74 -17.43
N ALA A 85 8.62 -11.77 -17.02
CA ALA A 85 9.65 -11.16 -17.87
C ALA A 85 10.75 -12.16 -18.28
N ARG A 86 11.07 -13.16 -17.44
CA ARG A 86 12.02 -14.24 -17.77
C ARG A 86 11.41 -15.34 -18.64
N THR A 87 10.12 -15.63 -18.46
CA THR A 87 9.40 -16.72 -19.15
C THR A 87 8.87 -16.28 -20.51
N PHE A 88 8.47 -15.01 -20.61
CA PHE A 88 8.06 -14.33 -21.82
C PHE A 88 8.94 -13.08 -22.00
N PRO A 89 10.27 -13.25 -22.21
CA PRO A 89 11.10 -12.12 -22.58
C PRO A 89 10.49 -11.56 -23.85
N GLY A 90 10.24 -10.25 -23.88
CA GLY A 90 9.57 -9.60 -25.00
C GLY A 90 10.16 -10.12 -26.31
N SER A 91 9.32 -10.78 -27.11
CA SER A 91 9.56 -10.85 -28.54
C SER A 91 9.84 -9.42 -28.97
N ASP A 92 11.02 -9.17 -29.52
CA ASP A 92 11.30 -7.95 -30.27
C ASP A 92 10.10 -7.71 -31.19
N ILE A 93 9.22 -6.79 -30.80
CA ILE A 93 8.33 -6.17 -31.76
C ILE A 93 9.26 -5.16 -32.43
N ASP A 94 9.75 -5.63 -33.57
CA ASP A 94 10.76 -5.03 -34.41
C ASP A 94 10.75 -3.50 -34.41
N SER A 95 11.96 -2.97 -34.39
CA SER A 95 12.24 -1.69 -35.02
C SER A 95 11.76 -1.71 -36.47
N ALA A 96 10.72 -0.93 -36.80
CA ALA A 96 10.40 -0.51 -38.16
C ALA A 96 9.71 0.87 -38.11
#